data_AF-A0A1F7X9I2-F1
#
_entry.id   AF-A0A1F7X9I2-F1
#
_cell.length_a   1.000
_cell.length_b   1.000
_cell.length_c   1.000
_cell.angle_alpha   90.00
_cell.angle_beta   90.00
_cell.angle_gamma   90.00
#
_symmetry.space_group_name_H-M   'P 1'
#
loop_
_entity.id
_entity.type
_entity.pdbx_description
1 polymer ?
#
loop_
_entity_poly.entity_id
_entity_poly.type
_entity_poly.pdbx_seq_one_letter_code
_entity_poly.pdbx_strand_id
1 'polypeptide(L)' 'MLKKSSEKEVNRNLKKILNQLEAIKKLLVLQLSTQGINSVGIGSVLGVDSSVVRRMVPIRKIKKKSKNEKKQERI' A
#
# COMPACT_ATOMS: atom_id res chain seq x y z
N MET A 1 1.85 9.11 39.31
CA MET A 1 1.26 8.10 38.39
C MET A 1 0.58 8.69 37.14
N LEU A 2 0.49 10.02 36.97
CA LEU A 2 -0.26 10.67 35.88
C LEU A 2 0.43 10.65 34.48
N LYS A 3 1.77 10.48 34.39
CA LYS A 3 2.50 10.51 33.11
C LYS A 3 2.23 9.32 32.17
N LYS A 4 1.92 8.14 32.73
CA LYS A 4 1.74 6.91 31.92
C LYS A 4 0.46 6.94 31.06
N SER A 5 -0.53 7.73 31.43
CA SER A 5 -1.81 7.84 30.73
C SER A 5 -1.67 8.65 29.45
N SER A 6 -0.94 9.79 29.50
CA SER A 6 -0.69 10.63 28.34
C SER A 6 0.25 9.96 27.34
N GLU A 7 1.29 9.25 27.80
CA GLU A 7 2.20 8.50 26.91
C GLU A 7 1.48 7.41 26.12
N LYS A 8 0.53 6.69 26.73
CA LYS A 8 -0.29 5.68 26.04
C LYS A 8 -1.17 6.29 24.96
N GLU A 9 -1.74 7.47 25.22
CA GLU A 9 -2.58 8.17 24.25
C GLU A 9 -1.77 8.72 23.07
N VAL A 10 -0.60 9.32 23.34
CA VAL A 10 0.35 9.75 22.30
C VAL A 10 0.75 8.57 21.41
N ASN A 11 1.10 7.42 22.00
CA ASN A 11 1.45 6.22 21.24
C ASN A 11 0.30 5.69 20.37
N ARG A 12 -0.95 5.75 20.86
CA ARG A 12 -2.14 5.38 20.07
C ARG A 12 -2.32 6.31 18.87
N ASN A 13 -2.14 7.61 19.06
CA ASN A 13 -2.26 8.59 17.98
C ASN A 13 -1.14 8.44 16.95
N LEU A 14 0.10 8.23 17.39
CA LEU A 14 1.23 7.91 16.49
C LEU A 14 0.95 6.64 15.67
N LYS A 15 0.42 5.59 16.30
CA LYS A 15 0.04 4.36 15.59
C LYS A 15 -1.02 4.62 14.53
N LYS A 16 -2.03 5.45 14.80
CA LYS A 16 -3.04 5.84 13.81
C LYS A 16 -2.42 6.58 12.63
N ILE A 17 -1.54 7.54 12.91
CA ILE A 17 -0.84 8.33 11.88
C ILE A 17 0.03 7.40 11.01
N LEU A 18 0.80 6.50 11.63
CA LEU A 18 1.63 5.53 10.90
C LEU A 18 0.78 4.64 9.98
N ASN A 19 -0.38 4.17 10.45
CA ASN A 19 -1.30 3.38 9.63
C ASN A 19 -1.84 4.18 8.44
N GLN A 20 -2.18 5.46 8.65
CA GLN A 20 -2.66 6.34 7.57
C GLN A 20 -1.55 6.60 6.53
N LEU A 21 -0.34 6.88 6.98
CA LEU A 21 0.82 7.07 6.10
C LEU A 21 1.12 5.80 5.30
N GLU A 22 1.03 4.62 5.93
CA GLU A 22 1.19 3.35 5.22
C GLU A 22 0.10 3.14 4.15
N ALA A 23 -1.15 3.50 4.45
CA ALA A 23 -2.26 3.43 3.50
C ALA A 23 -2.04 4.37 2.30
N ILE A 24 -1.65 5.62 2.55
CA ILE A 24 -1.32 6.60 1.48
C ILE A 24 -0.17 6.07 0.62
N LYS A 25 0.89 5.55 1.24
CA LYS A 25 2.03 4.97 0.52
C LYS A 25 1.60 3.81 -0.39
N LYS A 26 0.69 2.93 0.08
CA LYS A 26 0.14 1.84 -0.74
C LYS A 26 -0.69 2.35 -1.91
N LEU A 27 -1.51 3.39 -1.71
CA LEU A 27 -2.31 4.00 -2.78
C LEU A 27 -1.42 4.61 -3.87
N LEU A 28 -0.35 5.32 -3.49
CA LEU A 28 0.61 5.88 -4.44
C LEU A 28 1.31 4.77 -5.25
N VAL A 29 1.78 3.71 -4.58
CA VAL A 29 2.40 2.56 -5.28
C VAL A 29 1.41 1.91 -6.25
N LEU A 30 0.13 1.78 -5.87
CA LEU A 30 -0.91 1.24 -6.74
C LEU A 30 -1.12 2.13 -7.97
N GLN A 31 -1.20 3.45 -7.80
CA GLN A 31 -1.37 4.41 -8.90
C GLN A 31 -0.20 4.37 -9.88
N LEU A 32 1.04 4.30 -9.40
CA LEU A 32 2.21 4.15 -10.27
C LEU A 32 2.15 2.82 -11.03
N SER A 33 1.66 1.77 -10.37
CA SER A 33 1.50 0.46 -10.99
C SER A 33 0.42 0.41 -12.06
N THR A 34 -0.66 1.19 -11.91
CA THR A 34 -1.71 1.32 -12.94
C THR A 34 -1.23 2.13 -14.14
N GLN A 35 -0.30 3.07 -13.94
CA GLN A 35 0.41 3.80 -15.00
C GLN A 35 1.47 2.95 -15.72
N GLY A 36 1.65 1.69 -15.33
CA GLY A 36 2.56 0.75 -15.99
C GLY A 36 3.97 0.70 -15.41
N ILE A 37 4.26 1.46 -14.36
CA ILE A 37 5.56 1.44 -13.69
C ILE A 37 5.69 0.12 -12.92
N ASN A 38 6.77 -0.62 -13.17
CA ASN A 38 7.01 -1.90 -12.53
C ASN A 38 7.61 -1.75 -11.11
N SER A 39 7.60 -2.84 -10.35
CA SER A 39 8.11 -2.85 -8.97
C SER A 39 9.60 -2.54 -8.85
N VAL A 40 10.38 -2.69 -9.92
CA VAL A 40 11.82 -2.36 -9.95
C VAL A 40 11.99 -0.84 -10.01
N GLY A 41 11.29 -0.16 -10.93
CA GLY A 41 11.32 1.30 -11.04
C GLY A 41 10.82 1.99 -9.76
N ILE A 42 9.71 1.52 -9.20
CA ILE A 42 9.18 2.04 -7.92
C ILE A 42 10.19 1.81 -6.79
N GLY A 43 10.80 0.63 -6.72
CA GLY A 43 11.80 0.30 -5.69
C GLY A 43 13.03 1.21 -5.77
N SER A 44 13.54 1.46 -6.97
CA SER A 44 14.69 2.35 -7.21
C SER A 44 14.44 3.77 -6.71
N VAL A 45 13.27 4.34 -6.95
CA VAL A 45 12.93 5.71 -6.51
C VAL A 45 12.75 5.77 -4.98
N LEU A 46 12.17 4.71 -4.39
CA LEU A 46 11.92 4.64 -2.95
C LEU A 46 13.12 4.13 -2.14
N GLY A 47 14.23 3.74 -2.78
CA GLY A 47 15.40 3.17 -2.12
C GLY A 47 15.12 1.83 -1.43
N VAL A 48 14.16 1.04 -1.95
CA VAL A 48 13.78 -0.27 -1.39
C VAL A 48 13.83 -1.37 -2.44
N ASP A 49 14.04 -2.61 -2.00
CA ASP A 49 13.99 -3.75 -2.91
C ASP A 49 12.59 -3.93 -3.53
N SER A 50 12.59 -4.38 -4.79
CA SER A 50 11.38 -4.67 -5.56
C SER A 50 10.44 -5.68 -4.88
N SER A 51 10.94 -6.58 -4.02
CA SER A 51 10.10 -7.49 -3.22
C SER A 51 9.28 -6.75 -2.16
N VAL A 52 9.77 -5.63 -1.64
CA VAL A 52 9.04 -4.79 -0.68
C VAL A 52 7.85 -4.18 -1.37
N VAL A 53 8.05 -3.59 -2.55
CA VAL A 53 6.97 -3.01 -3.37
C VAL A 53 5.90 -4.06 -3.71
N ARG A 54 6.32 -5.26 -4.12
CA ARG A 54 5.40 -6.37 -4.45
C ARG A 54 4.60 -6.88 -3.24
N ARG A 55 5.17 -6.82 -2.03
CA ARG A 55 4.46 -7.15 -0.79
C ARG A 55 3.47 -6.07 -0.39
N MET A 56 3.78 -4.80 -0.65
CA MET A 56 2.90 -3.67 -0.34
C MET A 56 1.62 -3.69 -1.16
N VAL A 57 1.72 -4.00 -2.46
CA VAL A 57 0.57 -4.01 -3.37
C VAL A 57 0.60 -5.30 -4.20
N PRO A 58 -0.27 -6.29 -3.91
CA PRO A 58 -0.32 -7.55 -4.66
C PRO A 58 -1.04 -7.34 -6.00
N ILE A 59 -0.41 -6.62 -6.92
CA ILE A 59 -0.93 -6.23 -8.26
C ILE A 59 -1.50 -7.43 -9.01
N ARG A 60 -0.90 -8.63 -8.87
CA ARG A 60 -1.40 -9.86 -9.50
C ARG A 60 -2.80 -10.25 -9.03
N LYS A 61 -3.15 -10.04 -7.76
CA LYS A 61 -4.49 -10.30 -7.22
C LYS A 61 -5.51 -9.28 -7.75
N ILE A 62 -5.08 -8.03 -7.91
CA ILE A 62 -5.90 -6.92 -8.41
C ILE A 62 -6.24 -7.13 -9.89
N LYS A 63 -5.25 -7.41 -10.74
CA LYS A 63 -5.44 -7.64 -12.19
C LYS A 63 -6.27 -8.89 -12.52
N LYS A 64 -6.33 -9.87 -11.61
CA LYS A 64 -7.10 -11.11 -11.82
C LYS A 64 -8.61 -10.88 -11.63
N LYS A 65 -9.02 -9.94 -10.76
CA LYS A 65 -10.44 -9.53 -10.63
C LYS A 65 -10.95 -8.83 -11.89
N SER A 66 -10.22 -7.84 -12.39
CA SER A 66 -10.64 -7.05 -13.57
C SER A 66 -10.76 -7.88 -14.86
N LYS A 67 -10.04 -9.01 -14.98
CA LYS A 67 -10.17 -9.93 -16.12
C LYS A 67 -11.42 -10.80 -16.04
N ASN A 68 -11.86 -11.16 -14.84
CA ASN A 68 -13.06 -11.98 -14.64
C ASN A 68 -14.35 -11.16 -14.83
N GLU A 69 -14.35 -9.87 -14.45
CA GLU A 69 -15.46 -8.94 -14.69
C GLU A 69 -15.72 -8.75 -16.19
N LYS A 70 -14.67 -8.49 -16.99
CA LYS A 70 -14.78 -8.36 -18.46
C LYS A 70 -15.23 -9.64 -19.18
N LYS A 71 -15.14 -10.80 -18.53
CA LYS A 71 -15.59 -12.09 -19.09
C LYS A 71 -17.08 -12.34 -18.85
N GLN A 72 -17.67 -11.73 -17.80
CA GLN A 72 -19.09 -11.85 -17.47
C GLN A 72 -19.97 -10.93 -18.32
N GLU A 73 -19.47 -9.79 -18.77
CA GLU A 73 -20.18 -8.87 -19.69
C GLU A 73 -20.27 -9.38 -21.14
N ARG A 74 -19.63 -10.51 -21.46
CA ARG A 74 -19.60 -11.10 -22.82
C ARG A 74 -20.47 -12.36 -22.95
N ILE A 75 -21.32 -12.64 -21.97
CA ILE A 75 -22.29 -13.76 -21.98
C ILE A 75 -23.69 -13.18 -22.09
#